data_AF-A0A0B4E285-F1
#
_entry.id   AF-A0A0B4E285-F1
#
_cell.length_a   1.000
_cell.length_b   1.000
_cell.length_c   1.000
_cell.angle_alpha   90.00
_cell.angle_beta   90.00
_cell.angle_gamma   90.00
#
_symmetry.space_group_name_H-M   'P 1'
#
loop_
_entity.id
_entity.type
_entity.pdbx_description
1 polymer ?
#
loop_
_entity_poly.entity_id
_entity_poly.type
_entity_poly.pdbx_seq_one_letter_code
_entity_poly.pdbx_strand_id
1 'polypeptide(L)' 'MSKTILVTGPDLDPSAAQLVADHGYETVHTPAYADSAVISEFLQKTRAEGIVSRMGRLDAGVMDTAPQL' A
#
# COMPACT_ATOMS: atom_id res chain seq x y z
N MET A 1 8.76 4.71 12.51
CA MET A 1 7.56 4.85 11.67
C MET A 1 8.00 4.77 10.23
N SER A 2 7.46 3.80 9.54
CA SER A 2 7.60 3.65 8.10
C SER A 2 6.57 4.58 7.50
N LYS A 3 6.98 5.77 7.03
CA LYS A 3 6.06 6.71 6.38
C LYS A 3 5.71 6.23 4.97
N THR A 4 5.24 4.99 4.84
CA THR A 4 5.00 4.34 3.56
C THR A 4 3.54 3.96 3.44
N ILE A 5 2.97 4.22 2.27
CA ILE A 5 1.61 3.82 1.88
C ILE A 5 1.73 2.83 0.73
N LEU A 6 1.11 1.66 0.87
CA LEU A 6 1.03 0.68 -0.22
C LEU A 6 -0.12 1.05 -1.17
N VAL A 7 0.14 1.07 -2.47
CA VAL A 7 -0.88 1.33 -3.50
C VAL A 7 -1.03 0.09 -4.37
N THR A 8 -2.23 -0.50 -4.40
CA THR A 8 -2.47 -1.71 -5.19
C THR A 8 -2.85 -1.36 -6.63
N GLY A 9 -1.92 -0.83 -7.43
CA GLY A 9 -2.21 -0.48 -8.82
C GLY A 9 -1.39 0.69 -9.36
N PRO A 10 -1.88 1.39 -10.40
CA PRO A 10 -1.15 2.48 -11.05
C PRO A 10 -0.97 3.67 -10.11
N ASP A 11 -0.27 4.69 -10.60
CA ASP A 11 -0.01 5.91 -9.87
C ASP A 11 -1.29 6.56 -9.32
N LEU A 12 -1.15 7.19 -8.16
CA LEU A 12 -2.20 8.00 -7.58
C LEU A 12 -2.52 9.18 -8.49
N ASP A 13 -3.74 9.72 -8.34
CA ASP A 13 -4.03 11.03 -8.93
C ASP A 13 -2.97 12.05 -8.46
N PRO A 14 -2.49 12.96 -9.33
CA PRO A 14 -1.44 13.92 -8.97
C PRO A 14 -1.75 14.73 -7.70
N SER A 15 -3.02 15.07 -7.45
CA SER A 15 -3.42 15.79 -6.24
C SER A 15 -3.25 14.94 -4.97
N ALA A 16 -3.51 13.63 -5.05
CA ALA A 16 -3.30 12.70 -3.95
C ALA A 16 -1.81 12.40 -3.74
N ALA A 17 -1.04 12.26 -4.83
CA ALA A 17 0.41 12.09 -4.75
C ALA A 17 1.08 13.31 -4.07
N GLN A 18 0.63 14.52 -4.40
CA GLN A 18 1.11 15.74 -3.74
C GLN A 18 0.79 15.74 -2.25
N LEU A 19 -0.43 15.37 -1.86
CA LEU A 19 -0.82 15.29 -0.45
C LEU A 19 0.06 14.28 0.33
N VAL A 20 0.34 13.11 -0.25
CA VAL A 20 1.26 12.13 0.35
C VAL A 20 2.63 12.76 0.60
N ALA A 21 3.20 13.42 -0.42
CA ALA A 21 4.51 14.06 -0.33
C ALA A 21 4.54 15.21 0.69
N ASP A 22 3.51 16.05 0.74
CA ASP A 22 3.40 17.20 1.65
C ASP A 22 3.39 16.75 3.13
N HIS A 23 2.86 15.56 3.40
CA HIS A 23 2.87 14.94 4.74
C HIS A 23 4.12 14.08 5.01
N GLY A 24 5.04 14.02 4.04
CA GLY A 24 6.30 13.29 4.13
C GLY A 24 6.16 11.78 4.06
N TYR A 25 5.08 11.29 3.43
CA TYR A 25 4.91 9.88 3.12
C TYR A 25 5.48 9.53 1.75
N GLU A 26 5.76 8.25 1.53
CA GLU A 26 6.17 7.65 0.27
C GLU A 26 5.15 6.59 -0.16
N THR A 27 4.96 6.40 -1.46
CA THR A 27 4.16 5.29 -2.00
C THR A 27 5.02 4.15 -2.50
N VAL A 28 4.58 2.92 -2.23
CA VAL A 28 5.11 1.71 -2.88
C VAL A 28 3.97 1.07 -3.66
N HIS A 29 4.23 0.66 -4.90
CA HIS A 29 3.22 0.10 -5.79
C HIS A 29 3.39 -1.40 -5.94
N THR A 30 2.28 -2.13 -5.86
CA THR A 30 2.26 -3.55 -6.24
C THR A 30 2.14 -3.68 -7.76
N PRO A 31 2.47 -4.85 -8.33
CA PRO A 31 2.04 -5.20 -9.68
C PRO A 31 0.51 -5.09 -9.84
N ALA A 32 0.04 -4.90 -11.08
CA ALA A 32 -1.38 -4.90 -11.39
C ALA A 32 -2.01 -6.27 -11.06
N TYR A 33 -3.21 -6.25 -10.46
CA TYR A 33 -3.96 -7.45 -10.07
C TYR A 33 -3.21 -8.36 -9.08
N ALA A 34 -2.39 -7.77 -8.20
CA ALA A 34 -1.73 -8.50 -7.12
C ALA A 34 -2.74 -9.25 -6.25
N ASP A 35 -2.43 -10.51 -5.94
CA ASP A 35 -3.21 -11.32 -5.01
C ASP A 35 -2.84 -11.00 -3.55
N SER A 36 -3.61 -11.59 -2.63
CA SER A 36 -3.43 -11.41 -1.19
C SER A 36 -2.02 -11.75 -0.72
N ALA A 37 -1.39 -12.79 -1.29
CA ALA A 37 -0.05 -13.23 -0.88
C ALA A 37 1.01 -12.19 -1.25
N VAL A 38 0.95 -11.67 -2.47
CA VAL A 38 1.84 -10.59 -2.94
C VAL A 38 1.63 -9.34 -2.10
N ILE A 39 0.38 -8.95 -1.83
CA ILE A 39 0.10 -7.74 -1.03
C ILE A 39 0.64 -7.90 0.40
N SER A 40 0.41 -9.05 1.05
CA SER A 40 0.97 -9.35 2.37
C SER A 40 2.49 -9.27 2.40
N GLU A 41 3.17 -9.81 1.39
CA GLU A 41 4.63 -9.74 1.27
C GLU A 41 5.11 -8.29 1.20
N PHE A 42 4.44 -7.45 0.40
CA PHE A 42 4.76 -6.03 0.30
C PHE A 42 4.53 -5.30 1.63
N LEU A 43 3.39 -5.52 2.30
CA LEU A 43 3.09 -4.91 3.60
C LEU A 43 4.14 -5.26 4.66
N GLN A 44 4.58 -6.52 4.71
CA GLN A 44 5.62 -6.96 5.66
C GLN A 44 6.99 -6.34 5.36
N LYS A 45 7.36 -6.27 4.07
CA LYS A 45 8.67 -5.73 3.64
C LYS A 45 8.77 -4.22 3.82
N THR A 46 7.73 -3.50 3.43
CA THR A 46 7.73 -2.02 3.47
C THR A 46 7.30 -1.50 4.84
N ARG A 47 6.63 -2.34 5.65
CA ARG A 47 5.97 -1.91 6.89
C ARG A 47 5.01 -0.75 6.65
N ALA A 48 4.31 -0.76 5.52
CA ALA A 48 3.39 0.32 5.18
C ALA A 48 2.35 0.53 6.31
N GLU A 49 2.15 1.80 6.66
CA GLU A 49 1.21 2.26 7.70
C GLU A 49 -0.16 2.63 7.10
N GLY A 50 -0.31 2.51 5.78
CA GLY A 50 -1.56 2.77 5.07
C GLY A 50 -1.63 2.00 3.75
N ILE A 51 -2.86 1.78 3.27
CA ILE A 51 -3.11 1.15 1.96
C ILE A 51 -4.17 1.90 1.16
N VAL A 52 -3.88 2.10 -0.13
CA VAL A 52 -4.86 2.58 -1.12
C VAL A 52 -5.20 1.43 -2.05
N SER A 53 -6.43 0.94 -1.93
CA SER A 53 -6.91 -0.20 -2.73
C SER A 53 -7.48 0.23 -4.08
N ARG A 54 -6.96 -0.34 -5.17
CA ARG A 54 -7.44 -0.10 -6.55
C ARG A 54 -7.65 -1.40 -7.31
N MET A 55 -6.56 -2.10 -7.63
CA MET A 55 -6.45 -3.26 -8.53
C MET A 55 -5.77 -4.44 -7.83
N GLY A 56 -6.21 -4.80 -6.63
CA GLY A 56 -5.70 -5.95 -5.88
C GLY A 56 -6.79 -6.61 -5.05
N ARG A 57 -6.58 -7.87 -4.65
CA ARG A 57 -7.49 -8.58 -3.75
C ARG A 57 -7.01 -8.43 -2.31
N LEU A 58 -7.78 -7.72 -1.50
CA LEU A 58 -7.60 -7.66 -0.05
C LEU A 58 -8.60 -8.62 0.61
N ASP A 59 -8.10 -9.52 1.44
CA ASP A 59 -8.90 -10.40 2.28
C ASP A 59 -8.49 -10.28 3.75
N ALA A 60 -9.13 -11.05 4.62
CA ALA A 60 -8.85 -11.04 6.05
C ALA A 60 -7.38 -11.41 6.36
N GLY A 61 -6.80 -12.34 5.60
CA GLY A 61 -5.41 -12.76 5.80
C GLY A 61 -4.42 -11.62 5.54
N VAL A 62 -4.71 -10.73 4.59
CA VAL A 62 -3.88 -9.53 4.37
C VAL A 62 -3.84 -8.65 5.62
N MET A 63 -5.01 -8.37 6.22
CA MET A 63 -5.10 -7.54 7.42
C MET A 63 -4.40 -8.18 8.61
N ASP A 64 -4.54 -9.49 8.80
CA ASP A 64 -3.87 -10.24 9.87
C ASP A 64 -2.34 -10.17 9.77
N THR A 65 -1.80 -10.06 8.55
CA THR A 65 -0.35 -10.01 8.29
C THR A 65 0.27 -8.61 8.40
N ALA A 66 -0.55 -7.58 8.60
CA ALA A 66 -0.13 -6.18 8.53
C ALA A 66 -0.48 -5.41 9.82
N PRO A 67 0.17 -5.71 10.96
CA PRO A 67 -0.16 -5.13 12.27
C PRO A 67 0.17 -3.62 12.41
N GLN A 68 0.70 -2.99 11.37
CA GLN A 68 1.01 -1.55 11.33
C GLN A 68 0.01 -0.75 10.50
N LEU A 69 -0.90 -1.42 9.78
CA LEU A 69 -2.11 -0.81 9.21
C LEU A 69 -3.13 -0.54 10.33
#